data_AF-A0A5C7YQT7-F1
#
_entry.id   AF-A0A5C7YQT7-F1
#
_cell.length_a   1.000
_cell.length_b   1.000
_cell.length_c   1.000
_cell.angle_alpha   90.00
_cell.angle_beta   90.00
_cell.angle_gamma   90.00
#
_symmetry.space_group_name_H-M   'P 1'
#
loop_
_entity.id
_entity.type
_entity.pdbx_description
1 polymer ?
#
loop_
_entity_poly.entity_id
_entity_poly.type
_entity_poly.pdbx_seq_one_letter_code
_entity_poly.pdbx_strand_id
1 'polypeptide(L)'
;MKQIFLAFLIFFCIQDINSQTLHLNSLDGGSIEYDIINVRKIKFSNSDVLVILFSGDTISRPFNEFKNYRYDESTLNTNINNEIVNVFDVYPNPSQGLFEFNFSSKSLLPYSYNVYDVTGKLLFKKELGIINGNHSGIISLSNYPSGIYLLILESGNTKITKKLIKK
;
A
#
# COMPACT_ATOMS: atom_id res chain seq x y z
N MET A 1 9.39 -48.32 -35.48
CA MET A 1 9.41 -47.43 -34.30
C MET A 1 8.63 -46.18 -34.66
N LYS A 2 7.38 -46.06 -34.21
CA LYS A 2 6.51 -44.90 -34.49
C LYS A 2 6.69 -43.90 -33.35
N GLN A 3 7.18 -42.70 -33.66
CA GLN A 3 7.27 -41.61 -32.70
C GLN A 3 5.87 -41.06 -32.41
N ILE A 4 5.49 -41.10 -31.14
CA ILE A 4 4.31 -40.44 -30.58
C ILE A 4 4.69 -38.98 -30.35
N PHE A 5 4.03 -38.06 -31.05
CA PHE A 5 4.11 -36.63 -30.76
C PHE A 5 3.02 -36.32 -29.74
N LEU A 6 3.43 -36.13 -28.49
CA LEU A 6 2.56 -35.67 -27.41
C LEU A 6 2.47 -34.14 -27.48
N ALA A 7 1.43 -33.62 -28.13
CA ALA A 7 1.15 -32.19 -28.12
C ALA A 7 0.52 -31.81 -26.77
N PHE A 8 1.32 -31.19 -25.89
CA PHE A 8 0.84 -30.57 -24.67
C PHE A 8 0.01 -29.34 -25.03
N LEU A 9 -1.30 -29.43 -24.84
CA LEU A 9 -2.25 -28.34 -25.04
C LEU A 9 -2.26 -27.50 -23.76
N ILE A 10 -1.40 -26.47 -23.72
CA ILE A 10 -1.40 -25.47 -22.64
C ILE A 10 -2.58 -24.54 -22.91
N PHE A 11 -3.70 -24.81 -22.26
CA PHE A 11 -4.85 -23.92 -22.20
C PHE A 11 -4.50 -22.77 -21.23
N PHE A 12 -3.88 -21.70 -21.75
CA PHE A 12 -3.84 -20.44 -21.01
C PHE A 12 -5.27 -19.89 -21.01
N CYS A 13 -5.96 -20.04 -19.89
CA CYS A 13 -7.18 -19.30 -19.61
C CYS A 13 -6.77 -17.82 -19.46
N ILE A 14 -6.84 -17.07 -20.55
CA ILE A 14 -6.82 -15.61 -20.49
C ILE A 14 -8.18 -15.23 -19.94
N GLN A 15 -8.23 -14.91 -18.65
CA GLN A 15 -9.39 -14.19 -18.13
C GLN A 15 -9.28 -12.77 -18.67
N ASP A 16 -10.22 -12.38 -19.53
CA ASP A 16 -10.33 -11.00 -19.98
C ASP A 16 -10.55 -10.12 -18.75
N ILE A 17 -9.52 -9.37 -18.37
CA ILE A 17 -9.62 -8.33 -17.36
C ILE A 17 -10.41 -7.19 -18.02
N ASN A 18 -11.72 -7.17 -17.84
CA ASN A 18 -12.54 -6.05 -18.26
C ASN A 18 -12.07 -4.80 -17.51
N SER A 19 -11.67 -3.77 -18.25
CA SER A 19 -11.28 -2.49 -17.67
C SER A 19 -12.50 -1.82 -17.05
N GLN A 20 -12.32 -1.10 -15.94
CA GLN A 20 -13.36 -0.20 -15.44
C GLN A 20 -13.59 0.94 -16.42
N THR A 21 -14.80 1.49 -16.44
CA THR A 21 -15.15 2.60 -17.32
C THR A 21 -15.07 3.94 -16.59
N LEU A 22 -14.40 4.90 -17.21
CA LEU A 22 -14.42 6.32 -16.88
C LEU A 22 -15.57 6.98 -17.64
N HIS A 23 -16.46 7.62 -16.89
CA HIS A 23 -17.59 8.40 -17.39
C HIS A 23 -17.26 9.89 -17.30
N LEU A 24 -17.31 10.60 -18.42
CA LEU A 24 -17.30 12.07 -18.46
C LEU A 24 -18.74 12.53 -18.66
N ASN A 25 -19.31 13.14 -17.61
CA ASN A 25 -20.68 13.61 -17.62
C ASN A 25 -20.75 15.06 -18.08
N SER A 26 -21.67 15.33 -19.00
CA SER A 26 -21.98 16.65 -19.53
C SER A 26 -23.11 17.32 -18.73
N LEU A 27 -23.19 18.65 -18.78
CA LEU A 27 -24.21 19.45 -18.10
C LEU A 27 -25.63 19.24 -18.66
N ASP A 28 -25.73 18.86 -19.93
CA ASP A 28 -26.99 18.50 -20.61
C ASP A 28 -27.51 17.10 -20.25
N GLY A 29 -26.78 16.36 -19.42
CA GLY A 29 -27.11 14.99 -19.02
C GLY A 29 -26.51 13.91 -19.91
N GLY A 30 -25.75 14.25 -20.95
CA GLY A 30 -24.97 13.30 -21.73
C GLY A 30 -23.81 12.69 -20.93
N SER A 31 -23.35 11.51 -21.34
CA SER A 31 -22.14 10.87 -20.80
C SER A 31 -21.33 10.26 -21.94
N ILE A 32 -20.01 10.38 -21.86
CA ILE A 32 -19.07 9.68 -22.73
C ILE A 32 -18.23 8.74 -21.88
N GLU A 33 -18.03 7.52 -22.39
CA GLU A 33 -17.37 6.43 -21.70
C GLU A 33 -16.01 6.11 -22.30
N TYR A 34 -15.04 5.84 -21.43
CA TYR A 34 -13.69 5.41 -21.79
C TYR A 34 -13.23 4.25 -20.90
N ASP A 35 -12.58 3.25 -21.47
CA ASP A 35 -11.90 2.24 -20.66
C ASP A 35 -10.72 2.89 -19.91
N ILE A 36 -10.71 2.78 -18.58
CA ILE A 36 -9.71 3.44 -17.73
C ILE A 36 -8.30 2.95 -18.00
N ILE A 37 -8.14 1.71 -18.48
CA ILE A 37 -6.83 1.13 -18.85
C ILE A 37 -6.13 1.93 -19.96
N ASN A 38 -6.91 2.63 -20.79
CA ASN A 38 -6.38 3.46 -21.87
C ASN A 38 -6.07 4.88 -21.41
N VAL A 39 -6.59 5.33 -20.27
CA VAL A 39 -6.47 6.71 -19.78
C VAL A 39 -5.17 6.90 -19.02
N ARG A 40 -4.27 7.75 -19.54
CA ARG A 40 -3.01 8.10 -18.89
C ARG A 40 -3.16 9.23 -17.89
N LYS A 41 -3.87 10.30 -18.24
CA LYS A 41 -4.11 11.46 -17.37
C LYS A 41 -5.30 12.29 -17.85
N ILE A 42 -5.97 12.96 -16.91
CA ILE A 42 -6.97 13.99 -17.18
C ILE A 42 -6.38 15.34 -16.81
N LYS A 43 -6.50 16.34 -17.68
CA LYS A 43 -6.03 17.71 -17.42
C LYS A 43 -7.19 18.70 -17.54
N PHE A 44 -7.31 19.57 -16.55
CA PHE A 44 -8.27 20.65 -16.54
C PHE A 44 -7.60 21.96 -16.92
N SER A 45 -8.31 22.77 -17.68
CA SER A 45 -7.96 24.14 -18.02
C SER A 45 -9.22 25.00 -18.03
N ASN A 46 -9.05 26.32 -18.15
CA ASN A 46 -10.19 27.23 -18.18
C ASN A 46 -11.08 27.05 -19.43
N SER A 47 -10.53 26.49 -20.51
CA SER A 47 -11.25 26.26 -21.77
C SER A 47 -11.70 24.81 -21.93
N ASP A 48 -10.87 23.86 -21.53
CA ASP A 48 -11.05 22.45 -21.87
C ASP A 48 -10.73 21.49 -20.72
N VAL A 49 -11.38 20.33 -20.79
CA VAL A 49 -10.99 19.09 -20.13
C VAL A 49 -10.35 18.16 -21.17
N LEU A 50 -9.11 17.76 -20.91
CA LEU A 50 -8.34 16.88 -21.80
C LEU A 50 -8.21 15.49 -21.19
N VAL A 51 -8.63 14.46 -21.93
CA VAL A 51 -8.33 13.05 -21.64
C VAL A 51 -7.16 12.63 -22.51
N ILE A 52 -6.04 12.29 -21.88
CA ILE A 52 -4.81 11.90 -22.58
C ILE A 52 -4.64 10.40 -22.41
N LEU A 53 -4.53 9.68 -23.52
CA LEU A 53 -4.43 8.23 -23.56
C LEU A 53 -2.97 7.75 -23.52
N PHE A 54 -2.77 6.49 -23.16
CA PHE A 54 -1.44 5.86 -23.23
C PHE A 54 -0.93 5.70 -24.66
N SER A 55 -1.81 5.66 -25.66
CA SER A 55 -1.45 5.72 -27.08
C SER A 55 -0.81 7.05 -27.48
N GLY A 56 -0.95 8.10 -26.66
CA GLY A 56 -0.56 9.46 -26.98
C GLY A 56 -1.70 10.33 -27.51
N ASP A 57 -2.85 9.73 -27.84
CA ASP A 57 -4.02 10.48 -28.28
C ASP A 57 -4.55 11.41 -27.19
N THR A 58 -5.06 12.57 -27.59
CA THR A 58 -5.67 13.53 -26.68
C THR A 58 -7.08 13.86 -27.14
N ILE A 59 -8.04 13.67 -26.24
CA ILE A 59 -9.44 13.98 -26.46
C ILE A 59 -9.77 15.24 -25.67
N SER A 60 -10.19 16.29 -26.38
CA SER A 60 -10.59 17.57 -25.77
C SER A 60 -12.10 17.66 -25.62
N ARG A 61 -12.55 18.28 -24.53
CA ARG A 61 -13.95 18.62 -24.27
C ARG A 61 -14.04 20.06 -23.75
N PRO A 62 -15.02 20.86 -24.20
CA PRO A 62 -15.23 22.19 -23.65
C PRO A 62 -15.53 22.15 -22.15
N PHE A 63 -14.84 22.97 -21.37
CA PHE A 63 -14.99 23.03 -19.91
C PHE A 63 -16.39 23.52 -19.51
N ASN A 64 -16.99 24.40 -20.31
CA ASN A 64 -18.34 24.93 -20.08
C ASN A 64 -19.47 23.90 -20.29
N GLU A 65 -19.17 22.73 -20.86
CA GLU A 65 -20.11 21.62 -21.03
C GLU A 65 -19.86 20.50 -19.98
N PHE A 66 -18.70 20.52 -19.33
CA PHE A 66 -18.28 19.50 -18.39
C PHE A 66 -18.97 19.66 -17.02
N LYS A 67 -19.57 18.57 -16.52
CA LYS A 67 -20.19 18.53 -15.19
C LYS A 67 -19.27 17.88 -14.16
N ASN A 68 -18.88 16.63 -14.39
CA ASN A 68 -17.99 15.86 -13.53
C ASN A 68 -17.46 14.64 -14.27
N TYR A 69 -16.47 13.96 -13.69
CA TYR A 69 -16.06 12.62 -14.11
C TYR A 69 -16.27 11.64 -12.96
N ARG A 70 -16.58 10.38 -13.28
CA ARG A 70 -16.65 9.27 -12.33
C ARG A 70 -16.08 8.01 -12.97
N TYR A 71 -15.61 7.07 -12.17
CA TYR A 71 -15.28 5.73 -12.64
C TYR A 71 -16.23 4.73 -11.97
N ASP A 72 -16.51 3.62 -12.64
CA ASP A 72 -17.28 2.54 -12.00
C ASP A 72 -16.42 1.93 -10.88
N GLU A 73 -16.87 2.11 -9.64
CA GLU A 73 -16.18 1.55 -8.49
C GLU A 73 -16.21 0.02 -8.59
N SER A 74 -15.08 -0.58 -8.96
CA SER A 74 -14.87 -1.98 -8.60
C SER A 74 -14.57 -2.02 -7.12
N THR A 75 -15.38 -2.71 -6.32
CA THR A 75 -15.00 -3.09 -4.96
C THR A 75 -13.97 -4.22 -5.01
N LEU A 76 -12.83 -3.98 -5.66
CA LEU A 76 -11.61 -4.68 -5.35
C LEU A 76 -11.20 -4.13 -3.99
N ASN A 77 -11.43 -4.90 -2.93
CA ASN A 77 -10.86 -4.72 -1.60
C ASN A 77 -9.33 -4.86 -1.66
N THR A 78 -8.65 -4.04 -2.45
CA THR A 78 -7.29 -3.67 -2.10
C THR A 78 -7.44 -2.61 -1.03
N ASN A 79 -7.33 -3.03 0.23
CA ASN A 79 -6.62 -2.16 1.15
C ASN A 79 -5.37 -1.76 0.37
N ILE A 80 -5.26 -0.49 -0.04
CA ILE A 80 -3.98 0.02 -0.50
C ILE A 80 -3.14 -0.02 0.76
N ASN A 81 -2.51 -1.18 0.99
CA ASN A 81 -1.45 -1.37 1.93
C ASN A 81 -0.30 -0.53 1.36
N ASN A 82 -0.37 0.79 1.54
CA ASN A 82 0.78 1.68 1.57
C ASN A 82 1.59 1.33 2.82
N GLU A 83 1.98 0.06 2.90
CA GLU A 83 2.87 -0.50 3.89
C GLU A 83 4.21 0.18 3.67
N ILE A 84 4.44 1.25 4.42
CA ILE A 84 5.72 1.96 4.50
C ILE A 84 6.85 1.05 5.00
N VAL A 85 6.52 -0.16 5.44
CA VAL A 85 7.43 -1.21 5.91
C VAL A 85 6.99 -2.55 5.34
N ASN A 86 7.92 -3.34 4.79
CA ASN A 86 7.64 -4.64 4.16
C ASN A 86 7.50 -5.79 5.16
N VAL A 87 8.40 -5.82 6.13
CA VAL A 87 8.54 -6.87 7.13
C VAL A 87 8.90 -6.16 8.41
N PHE A 88 8.19 -6.43 9.51
CA PHE A 88 8.62 -6.01 10.84
C PHE A 88 8.57 -7.25 11.72
N ASP A 89 9.72 -7.80 12.04
CA ASP A 89 9.84 -9.02 12.82
C ASP A 89 10.55 -8.76 14.13
N VAL A 90 10.19 -9.56 15.14
CA VAL A 90 10.76 -9.48 16.47
C VAL A 90 10.99 -10.88 17.01
N TYR A 91 12.21 -11.16 17.43
CA TYR A 91 12.62 -12.47 17.93
C TYR A 91 13.73 -12.36 19.00
N PRO A 92 13.91 -13.39 19.85
CA PRO A 92 12.94 -14.45 20.09
C PRO A 92 11.67 -13.88 20.76
N ASN A 93 10.53 -14.51 20.53
CA ASN A 93 9.29 -14.15 21.20
C ASN A 93 8.51 -15.45 21.48
N PRO A 94 8.41 -15.91 22.74
CA PRO A 94 8.86 -15.24 23.97
C PRO A 94 10.39 -15.13 24.15
N SER A 95 10.84 -14.22 25.03
CA SER A 95 12.26 -13.98 25.38
C SER A 95 12.47 -13.88 26.91
N GLN A 96 13.72 -13.95 27.37
CA GLN A 96 14.16 -13.62 28.74
C GLN A 96 14.33 -12.11 28.98
N GLY A 97 13.95 -11.27 28.01
CA GLY A 97 14.02 -9.81 28.11
C GLY A 97 14.87 -9.15 27.02
N LEU A 98 15.52 -9.91 26.15
CA LEU A 98 16.24 -9.37 24.99
C LEU A 98 15.50 -9.71 23.70
N PHE A 99 15.06 -8.70 22.97
CA PHE A 99 14.36 -8.85 21.71
C PHE A 99 15.15 -8.14 20.62
N GLU A 100 15.50 -8.86 19.56
CA GLU A 100 15.96 -8.30 18.31
C GLU A 100 14.76 -8.00 17.43
N PHE A 101 14.75 -6.83 16.81
CA PHE A 101 13.79 -6.50 15.76
C PHE A 101 14.52 -6.21 14.46
N ASN A 102 13.83 -6.48 13.35
CA ASN A 102 14.28 -6.08 12.02
C ASN A 102 13.09 -5.60 11.19
N PHE A 103 13.32 -4.60 10.35
CA PHE A 103 12.35 -4.17 9.37
C PHE A 103 12.98 -3.56 8.12
N SER A 104 12.20 -3.50 7.04
CA SER A 104 12.62 -2.86 5.78
C SER A 104 11.73 -1.66 5.47
N SER A 105 12.29 -0.46 5.52
CA SER A 105 11.63 0.80 5.15
C SER A 105 11.49 0.91 3.63
N LYS A 106 10.28 1.23 3.16
CA LYS A 106 9.98 1.50 1.74
C LYS A 106 10.00 2.99 1.39
N SER A 107 10.11 3.87 2.37
CA SER A 107 9.90 5.31 2.20
C SER A 107 10.86 6.10 3.06
N LEU A 108 11.45 7.16 2.47
CA LEU A 108 12.32 8.12 3.17
C LEU A 108 11.48 9.01 4.11
N LEU A 109 11.05 8.43 5.23
CA LEU A 109 10.26 9.08 6.27
C LEU A 109 10.98 8.99 7.62
N PRO A 110 10.66 9.87 8.59
CA PRO A 110 11.13 9.70 9.96
C PRO A 110 10.45 8.51 10.64
N TYR A 111 11.24 7.63 11.26
CA TYR A 111 10.75 6.50 12.04
C TYR A 111 11.07 6.66 13.53
N SER A 112 10.21 6.12 14.37
CA SER A 112 10.44 5.95 15.80
C SER A 112 9.85 4.62 16.27
N TYR A 113 10.31 4.12 17.40
CA TYR A 113 9.64 3.01 18.07
C TYR A 113 9.46 3.29 19.55
N ASN A 114 8.35 2.77 20.08
CA ASN A 114 7.91 2.93 21.46
C ASN A 114 7.64 1.57 22.08
N VAL A 115 7.97 1.39 23.36
CA VAL A 115 7.60 0.19 24.11
C VAL A 115 6.72 0.54 25.29
N TYR A 116 5.59 -0.14 25.41
CA TYR A 116 4.61 0.03 26.47
C TYR A 116 4.43 -1.26 27.26
N ASP A 117 4.09 -1.15 28.54
CA ASP A 117 3.55 -2.28 29.31
C ASP A 117 2.05 -2.50 29.03
N VAL A 118 1.47 -3.56 29.61
CA VAL A 118 0.05 -3.90 29.46
C VAL A 118 -0.93 -2.83 29.95
N THR A 119 -0.48 -1.93 30.82
CA THR A 119 -1.31 -0.84 31.35
C THR A 119 -1.32 0.37 30.42
N GLY A 120 -0.50 0.36 29.36
CA GLY A 120 -0.31 1.49 28.45
C GLY A 120 0.75 2.49 28.94
N LYS A 121 1.52 2.16 29.98
CA LYS A 121 2.62 3.01 30.42
C LYS A 121 3.78 2.93 29.43
N LEU A 122 4.23 4.07 28.93
CA LEU A 122 5.42 4.18 28.09
C LEU A 122 6.67 3.85 28.92
N LEU A 123 7.43 2.84 28.50
CA LEU A 123 8.68 2.43 29.14
C LEU A 123 9.87 3.15 28.51
N PHE A 124 9.92 3.19 27.18
CA PHE A 124 10.92 3.97 26.46
C PHE A 124 10.48 4.25 25.01
N LYS A 125 11.08 5.30 24.44
CA LYS A 125 10.89 5.77 23.07
C LYS A 125 12.26 5.98 22.42
N LYS A 126 12.39 5.60 21.15
CA LYS A 126 13.60 5.81 20.36
C LYS A 126 13.24 6.40 19.00
N GLU A 127 13.80 7.58 18.71
CA GLU A 127 13.79 8.17 17.37
C GLU A 127 14.90 7.52 16.53
N LEU A 128 14.54 7.03 15.34
CA LEU A 128 15.47 6.47 14.35
C LEU A 128 15.84 7.51 13.28
N GLY A 129 15.08 8.60 13.19
CA GLY A 129 15.26 9.63 12.16
C GLY A 129 14.79 9.16 10.79
N ILE A 130 15.26 9.85 9.74
CA ILE A 130 14.91 9.52 8.35
C ILE A 130 15.77 8.35 7.90
N ILE A 131 15.13 7.23 7.61
CA ILE A 131 15.83 5.97 7.31
C ILE A 131 15.24 5.29 6.07
N ASN A 132 16.09 4.57 5.34
CA ASN A 132 15.74 3.82 4.13
C ASN A 132 16.36 2.41 4.18
N GLY A 133 15.73 1.42 3.55
CA GLY A 133 16.23 0.05 3.50
C GLY A 133 16.07 -0.71 4.80
N ASN A 134 16.97 -1.64 5.08
CA ASN A 134 16.88 -2.55 6.22
C ASN A 134 17.43 -1.92 7.51
N HIS A 135 16.69 -2.10 8.60
CA HIS A 135 17.02 -1.61 9.94
C HIS A 135 16.82 -2.72 10.95
N SER A 136 17.71 -2.80 11.93
CA SER A 136 17.61 -3.73 13.04
C SER A 136 18.03 -3.05 14.34
N GLY A 137 17.61 -3.64 15.45
CA GLY A 137 17.96 -3.15 16.78
C GLY A 137 17.58 -4.11 17.88
N ILE A 138 18.01 -3.77 19.10
CA ILE A 138 17.78 -4.57 20.29
C ILE A 138 16.93 -3.78 21.27
N ILE A 139 15.93 -4.44 21.83
CA ILE A 139 15.09 -3.98 22.93
C ILE A 139 15.46 -4.81 24.16
N SER A 140 15.91 -4.12 25.20
CA SER A 140 16.19 -4.73 26.50
C SER A 140 15.10 -4.40 27.50
N LEU A 141 14.37 -5.44 27.91
CA LEU A 141 13.39 -5.44 28.98
C LEU A 141 13.89 -6.21 30.22
N SER A 142 15.20 -6.48 30.32
CA SER A 142 15.79 -7.28 31.40
C SER A 142 15.49 -6.75 32.80
N ASN A 143 15.36 -5.42 32.95
CA ASN A 143 15.06 -4.76 34.22
C ASN A 143 13.55 -4.62 34.51
N TYR A 144 12.69 -5.20 33.66
CA TYR A 144 11.24 -5.12 33.81
C TYR A 144 10.66 -6.50 34.19
N PRO A 145 9.50 -6.55 34.87
CA PRO A 145 8.86 -7.82 35.26
C PRO A 145 8.54 -8.74 34.07
N SER A 146 8.40 -10.04 34.33
CA SER A 146 7.83 -10.97 33.35
C SER A 146 6.41 -10.53 32.97
N GLY A 147 6.04 -10.65 31.70
CA GLY A 147 4.75 -10.16 31.22
C GLY A 147 4.69 -9.86 29.73
N ILE A 148 3.61 -9.21 29.34
CA ILE A 148 3.36 -8.80 27.95
C ILE A 148 3.70 -7.32 27.78
N TYR A 149 4.29 -6.99 26.65
CA TYR A 149 4.61 -5.61 26.26
C TYR A 149 4.19 -5.35 24.81
N LEU A 150 4.01 -4.09 24.47
CA LEU A 150 3.67 -3.66 23.11
C LEU A 150 4.83 -2.84 22.54
N LEU A 151 5.42 -3.32 21.45
CA LEU A 151 6.35 -2.57 20.62
C LEU A 151 5.57 -1.93 19.47
N ILE A 152 5.63 -0.60 19.37
CA ILE A 152 4.96 0.15 18.31
C ILE A 152 6.03 0.85 17.48
N LEU A 153 6.12 0.50 16.19
CA LEU A 153 6.90 1.22 15.19
C LEU A 153 5.99 2.26 14.54
N GLU A 154 6.44 3.51 14.50
CA GLU A 154 5.66 4.65 13.99
C GLU A 154 6.45 5.38 12.89
N SER A 155 5.76 5.77 11.82
CA SER A 155 6.28 6.67 10.79
C SER A 155 5.13 7.33 10.03
N GLY A 156 5.12 8.66 10.01
CA GLY A 156 3.98 9.46 9.54
C GLY A 156 2.68 9.09 10.26
N ASN A 157 1.66 8.71 9.49
CA ASN A 157 0.35 8.28 10.00
C ASN A 157 0.26 6.76 10.22
N THR A 158 1.34 6.01 9.97
CA THR A 158 1.33 4.56 10.06
C THR A 158 1.93 4.09 11.39
N LYS A 159 1.25 3.14 12.02
CA LYS A 159 1.72 2.46 13.23
C LYS A 159 1.65 0.95 13.04
N ILE A 160 2.72 0.24 13.38
CA ILE A 160 2.78 -1.22 13.37
C ILE A 160 3.07 -1.69 14.79
N THR A 161 2.19 -2.55 15.32
CA THR A 161 2.30 -3.04 16.69
C THR A 161 2.72 -4.50 16.71
N LYS A 162 3.68 -4.83 17.59
CA LYS A 162 4.12 -6.20 17.89
C LYS A 162 4.01 -6.47 19.38
N LYS A 163 3.43 -7.62 19.73
CA LYS A 163 3.37 -8.11 21.11
C LYS A 163 4.70 -8.76 21.47
N LEU A 164 5.29 -8.37 22.59
CA LEU A 164 6.49 -8.99 23.17
C LEU A 164 6.11 -9.77 24.43
N ILE A 165 6.60 -11.00 24.57
CA ILE A 165 6.36 -11.85 25.74
C ILE A 165 7.68 -12.06 26.47
N LYS A 166 7.84 -11.45 27.65
CA LYS A 166 8.98 -11.67 28.55
C LYS A 166 8.63 -12.77 29.56
N LYS A 167 9.47 -13.80 29.62
CA LYS A 167 9.41 -14.86 30.63
C LYS A 167 9.91 -14.38 31.99
#